data_AF-A0AAW4YE89-F1
#
_entry.id   AF-A0AAW4YE89-F1
#
_cell.length_a   1.000
_cell.length_b   1.000
_cell.length_c   1.000
_cell.angle_alpha   90.00
_cell.angle_beta   90.00
_cell.angle_gamma   90.00
#
_symmetry.space_group_name_H-M   'P 1'
#
loop_
_entity.id
_entity.type
_entity.pdbx_description
1 polymer ?
#
loop_
_entity_poly.entity_id
_entity_poly.type
_entity_poly.pdbx_seq_one_letter_code
_entity_poly.pdbx_strand_id
1 'polypeptide(L)' 'MLLIGYGAMNQRVARLAEEKGHEIVGVIEPTPKETTPYKQYQHIADVKDADVAIDFSNPNLLFPLLDEAFHLPLVV' A
#
# COMPACT_ATOMS: atom_id res chain seq x y z
N MET A 1 -2.97 -7.18 2.79
CA MET A 1 -1.94 -6.54 1.95
C MET A 1 -1.95 -5.02 2.13
N LEU A 2 -0.80 -4.38 2.05
CA LEU A 2 -0.62 -2.93 1.98
C LEU A 2 -0.32 -2.52 0.53
N LEU A 3 -0.94 -1.46 0.02
CA LEU A 3 -0.64 -0.94 -1.32
C LEU A 3 0.01 0.44 -1.25
N ILE A 4 1.19 0.61 -1.84
CA ILE A 4 1.91 1.89 -1.87
C ILE A 4 1.62 2.59 -3.20
N GLY A 5 1.00 3.75 -3.12
CA GLY A 5 0.26 4.43 -4.18
C GLY A 5 -1.07 3.73 -4.49
N TYR A 6 -2.15 4.49 -4.70
CA TYR A 6 -3.46 3.94 -5.08
C TYR A 6 -3.95 4.43 -6.45
N GLY A 7 -3.03 4.37 -7.43
CA GLY A 7 -3.30 4.67 -8.83
C GLY A 7 -3.92 3.49 -9.60
N ALA A 8 -4.03 3.62 -10.92
CA ALA A 8 -4.70 2.65 -11.79
C ALA A 8 -4.18 1.21 -11.63
N MET A 9 -2.88 1.01 -11.37
CA MET A 9 -2.32 -0.33 -11.19
C MET A 9 -2.74 -0.94 -9.85
N ASN A 10 -2.57 -0.21 -8.75
CA ASN A 10 -2.94 -0.71 -7.43
C ASN A 10 -4.47 -0.84 -7.24
N GLN A 11 -5.28 -0.09 -7.98
CA GLN A 11 -6.72 -0.36 -8.07
C GLN A 11 -7.03 -1.71 -8.76
N ARG A 12 -6.26 -2.08 -9.80
CA ARG A 12 -6.39 -3.40 -10.44
C ARG A 12 -5.91 -4.52 -9.53
N VAL A 13 -4.78 -4.32 -8.86
CA VAL A 13 -4.25 -5.28 -7.86
C VAL A 13 -5.27 -5.50 -6.76
N ALA A 14 -5.82 -4.43 -6.19
CA ALA A 14 -6.84 -4.50 -5.15
C ALA A 14 -8.03 -5.35 -5.60
N ARG A 15 -8.61 -5.03 -6.77
CA ARG A 15 -9.74 -5.78 -7.31
C ARG A 15 -9.44 -7.27 -7.51
N LEU A 16 -8.31 -7.59 -8.14
CA LEU A 16 -7.92 -8.97 -8.41
C LEU A 16 -7.55 -9.74 -7.13
N ALA A 17 -7.00 -9.06 -6.13
CA ALA A 17 -6.67 -9.63 -4.84
C ALA A 17 -7.95 -9.97 -4.06
N GLU A 18 -8.89 -9.05 -4.00
CA GLU A 18 -10.21 -9.23 -3.37
C GLU A 18 -11.02 -10.34 -4.07
N GLU A 19 -11.04 -10.38 -5.41
CA GLU A 19 -11.65 -11.47 -6.20
C GLU A 19 -11.09 -12.86 -5.83
N LYS A 20 -9.84 -12.91 -5.35
CA LYS A 20 -9.15 -14.14 -4.89
C LYS A 20 -9.24 -14.37 -3.39
N GLY A 21 -9.97 -13.54 -2.65
CA GLY A 21 -10.14 -13.66 -1.20
C GLY A 21 -8.98 -13.09 -0.38
N HIS A 22 -8.12 -12.27 -0.97
CA HIS A 22 -7.11 -11.52 -0.22
C HIS A 22 -7.67 -10.20 0.28
N GLU A 23 -7.23 -9.76 1.46
CA GLU A 23 -7.66 -8.51 2.08
C GLU A 23 -6.69 -7.36 1.76
N ILE A 24 -7.24 -6.18 1.47
CA ILE A 24 -6.49 -4.92 1.41
C ILE A 24 -6.63 -4.21 2.76
N VAL A 25 -5.56 -4.23 3.54
CA VAL A 25 -5.49 -3.71 4.91
C VAL A 25 -5.35 -2.18 4.90
N GLY A 26 -4.80 -1.63 3.83
CA GLY A 26 -4.66 -0.19 3.66
C GLY A 26 -3.87 0.22 2.44
N VAL A 27 -3.75 1.53 2.30
CA VAL A 27 -2.93 2.18 1.28
C VAL A 27 -2.01 3.23 1.90
N ILE A 28 -0.91 3.53 1.22
CA ILE A 28 -0.13 4.75 1.44
C ILE A 28 -0.22 5.57 0.16
N GLU A 29 -0.69 6.81 0.23
CA GLU A 29 -0.74 7.73 -0.90
C GLU A 29 0.04 9.01 -0.58
N PRO A 30 0.63 9.69 -1.57
CA PRO A 30 1.34 10.96 -1.33
C PRO A 30 0.42 12.05 -0.76
N THR A 31 -0.87 11.94 -1.08
CA THR A 31 -1.91 12.86 -0.59
C THR A 31 -3.13 12.02 -0.28
N PRO A 32 -3.64 12.06 0.96
CA PRO A 32 -4.86 11.37 1.32
C PRO A 32 -6.03 11.79 0.43
N LYS A 33 -6.85 10.84 0.01
CA LYS A 33 -8.06 11.09 -0.79
C LYS A 33 -9.26 10.50 -0.09
N GLU A 34 -10.31 11.28 0.08
CA GLU A 34 -11.56 10.80 0.67
C GLU A 34 -12.21 9.67 -0.15
N THR A 35 -11.93 9.63 -1.46
CA THR A 35 -12.46 8.60 -2.37
C THR A 35 -11.78 7.24 -2.23
N THR A 36 -10.67 7.15 -1.48
CA THR A 36 -9.93 5.90 -1.34
C THR A 36 -10.63 5.01 -0.31
N PRO A 37 -11.09 3.79 -0.69
CA PRO A 37 -11.98 2.97 0.14
C PRO A 37 -11.27 2.21 1.27
N TYR A 38 -9.94 2.38 1.39
CA TYR A 38 -9.11 1.66 2.33
C TYR A 38 -8.57 2.59 3.40
N LYS A 39 -8.17 2.01 4.54
CA LYS A 39 -7.46 2.77 5.58
C LYS A 39 -6.18 3.37 5.01
N GLN A 40 -5.96 4.64 5.28
CA GLN A 40 -4.83 5.40 4.76
C GLN A 40 -3.76 5.50 5.83
N TYR A 41 -2.54 5.10 5.48
CA TYR A 41 -1.36 5.14 6.32
C TYR A 41 -0.35 6.13 5.73
N GLN A 42 0.59 6.57 6.58
CA GLN A 42 1.72 7.39 6.16
C GLN A 42 3.04 6.62 6.20
N HIS A 43 3.12 5.60 7.05
CA HIS A 43 4.34 4.83 7.30
C HIS A 43 4.07 3.34 7.13
N ILE A 44 5.02 2.61 6.55
CA ILE A 44 4.93 1.13 6.44
C ILE A 44 4.95 0.50 7.84
N ALA A 45 5.74 1.08 8.76
CA ALA A 45 5.90 0.59 10.13
C ALA A 45 4.60 0.63 10.97
N ASP A 46 3.63 1.46 10.60
CA ASP A 46 2.34 1.55 11.30
C ASP A 46 1.38 0.40 10.97
N VAL A 47 1.69 -0.38 9.93
CA VAL A 47 0.82 -1.44 9.41
C VAL A 47 1.17 -2.76 10.08
N LYS A 48 0.27 -3.27 10.92
CA LYS A 48 0.47 -4.50 11.69
C LYS A 48 -0.14 -5.75 11.06
N ASP A 49 -1.23 -5.58 10.34
CA ASP A 49 -2.10 -6.68 9.91
C ASP A 49 -1.89 -7.07 8.43
N ALA A 50 -0.84 -6.56 7.78
CA ALA A 50 -0.51 -6.91 6.40
C ALA A 50 0.63 -7.94 6.35
N ASP A 51 0.53 -8.89 5.42
CA ASP A 51 1.60 -9.87 5.16
C ASP A 51 2.59 -9.44 4.07
N VAL A 52 2.19 -8.48 3.22
CA VAL A 52 3.01 -7.96 2.11
C VAL A 52 2.63 -6.51 1.78
N ALA A 53 3.61 -5.72 1.36
CA ALA A 53 3.44 -4.43 0.70
C ALA A 53 3.73 -4.57 -0.80
N ILE A 54 2.86 -3.99 -1.62
CA ILE A 54 3.04 -3.91 -3.08
C ILE A 54 3.11 -2.45 -3.48
N ASP A 55 4.20 -2.06 -4.14
CA ASP A 55 4.41 -0.71 -4.64
C ASP A 55 4.32 -0.67 -6.17
N PHE A 56 3.52 0.26 -6.67
CA PHE A 56 3.50 0.66 -8.09
C PHE A 56 3.52 2.19 -8.22
N SER A 57 4.03 2.87 -7.19
CA SER A 57 4.04 4.32 -7.11
C SER A 57 5.26 4.93 -7.81
N ASN A 58 5.33 6.26 -7.76
CA ASN A 58 6.54 6.95 -8.18
C ASN A 58 7.64 6.74 -7.12
N PRO A 59 8.92 6.55 -7.51
CA PRO A 59 10.01 6.37 -6.54
C PRO A 59 10.11 7.45 -5.45
N ASN A 60 9.65 8.68 -5.75
CA ASN A 60 9.61 9.77 -4.77
C ASN A 60 8.67 9.51 -3.59
N LEU A 61 7.64 8.67 -3.77
CA LEU A 61 6.80 8.21 -2.67
C LEU A 61 7.48 7.09 -1.88
N LEU A 62 8.14 6.17 -2.57
CA LEU A 62 8.72 5.00 -1.92
C LEU A 62 9.97 5.34 -1.09
N PHE A 63 10.90 6.13 -1.61
CA PHE A 63 12.20 6.33 -0.95
C PHE A 63 12.10 6.81 0.50
N PRO A 64 11.26 7.81 0.85
CA PRO A 64 11.09 8.21 2.25
C PRO A 64 10.55 7.10 3.15
N LEU A 65 9.74 6.18 2.62
CA LEU A 65 9.18 5.06 3.39
C LEU A 65 10.24 3.99 3.70
N LEU A 66 11.34 3.96 2.95
CA LEU A 66 12.45 3.02 3.15
C LEU A 66 13.45 3.48 4.21
N ASP A 67 13.39 4.75 4.63
CA ASP A 67 14.26 5.30 5.69
C ASP A 67 13.87 4.77 7.09
N GLU A 68 12.69 4.16 7.21
CA GLU A 68 12.18 3.56 8.42
C GLU A 68 12.39 2.05 8.46
N ALA A 69 12.64 1.51 9.65
CA ALA A 69 12.73 0.07 9.83
C ALA A 69 11.33 -0.56 9.79
N PHE A 70 11.10 -1.48 8.84
CA PHE A 70 9.88 -2.28 8.75
C PHE A 70 10.22 -3.75 8.50
N HIS A 71 9.29 -4.64 8.85
CA HIS A 71 9.44 -6.10 8.68
C HIS A 71 8.60 -6.67 7.54
N LEU A 72 7.75 -5.84 6.95
CA LEU A 72 6.82 -6.22 5.90
C LEU A 72 7.58 -6.49 4.59
N PRO A 73 7.47 -7.68 3.98
CA PRO A 73 8.02 -7.93 2.66
C PRO A 73 7.47 -6.91 1.65
N LEU A 74 8.36 -6.26 0.89
CA LEU A 74 8.02 -5.26 -0.10
C LEU A 74 8.31 -5.77 -1.52
N VAL A 75 7.32 -5.65 -2.40
CA VAL A 75 7.42 -5.94 -3.84
C VAL A 75 7.34 -4.62 -4.61
N VAL A 76 8.31 -4.40 -5.50
CA VAL A 76 8.50 -3.21 -6.36
C VAL A 76 8.69 -3.61 -7.81
#